data_AF-A0A067SEI8-F1
#
_entry.id   AF-A0A067SEI8-F1
#
_cell.length_a   1.000
_cell.length_b   1.000
_cell.length_c   1.000
_cell.angle_alpha   90.00
_cell.angle_beta   90.00
_cell.angle_gamma   90.00
#
_symmetry.space_group_name_H-M   'P 1'
#
loop_
_entity.id
_entity.type
_entity.pdbx_description
1 polymer ?
#
loop_
_entity_poly.entity_id
_entity_poly.type
_entity_poly.pdbx_seq_one_letter_code
_entity_poly.pdbx_strand_id
1 'polypeptide(L)'
;MANLIRSAKSGNDWTARELAAYNITIVSQTKNEFFGTNELPAPGPLTRSLVAFMTNDDRANAPDDESWRLLHYLDLALDPKAGQEAAADNFTAKLLEKLAYNGGRRIVFMRRALPFLTCGVTSSAQTDICVMDDNKILLLVQNKSLLSFKDPEPQVIAEAIAAYAMNNKVRQDSLGLPPLASITFPAITMVGTNPYFYKITVTAELSAAVQQGMYPTAKTKVLKYVPVLPRRHSLGMRPLENRVELMMCLESFKQFLGN
;
A
#
# COMPACT_ATOMS: atom_id res chain seq x y z
N MET A 1 12.59 -2.60 -24.87
CA MET A 1 12.29 -3.46 -23.69
C MET A 1 11.42 -4.68 -24.01
N ALA A 2 10.80 -4.78 -25.20
CA ALA A 2 10.00 -5.95 -25.59
C ALA A 2 10.75 -7.30 -25.47
N ASN A 3 12.07 -7.30 -25.67
CA ASN A 3 12.94 -8.49 -25.66
C ASN A 3 13.29 -9.02 -24.25
N LEU A 4 12.78 -8.41 -23.16
CA LEU A 4 12.96 -8.95 -21.82
C LEU A 4 12.19 -10.27 -21.67
N ILE A 5 12.85 -11.29 -21.11
CA ILE A 5 12.22 -12.59 -20.82
C ILE A 5 11.12 -12.39 -19.77
N ARG A 6 9.92 -12.88 -20.07
CA ARG A 6 8.78 -12.96 -19.16
C ARG A 6 8.64 -14.42 -18.72
N SER A 7 8.95 -14.68 -17.45
CA SER A 7 8.82 -16.00 -16.84
C SER A 7 7.73 -15.96 -15.79
N ALA A 8 7.07 -17.09 -15.56
CA ALA A 8 6.16 -17.23 -14.43
C ALA A 8 6.93 -17.01 -13.12
N LYS A 9 6.49 -16.03 -12.32
CA LYS A 9 7.04 -15.69 -11.00
C LYS A 9 5.92 -15.34 -10.04
N SER A 10 6.11 -15.67 -8.76
CA SER A 10 5.28 -15.12 -7.70
C SER A 10 5.31 -13.59 -7.75
N GLY A 11 4.18 -12.95 -7.46
CA GLY A 11 4.13 -11.49 -7.35
C GLY A 11 5.08 -10.96 -6.28
N ASN A 12 5.36 -11.78 -5.25
CA ASN A 12 6.28 -11.46 -4.16
C ASN A 12 7.77 -11.43 -4.60
N ASP A 13 8.05 -11.98 -5.78
CA ASP A 13 9.39 -12.04 -6.37
C ASP A 13 9.55 -11.09 -7.57
N TRP A 14 8.56 -10.24 -7.81
CA TRP A 14 8.66 -9.19 -8.82
C TRP A 14 9.73 -8.17 -8.43
N THR A 15 10.46 -7.73 -9.44
CA THR A 15 11.50 -6.71 -9.34
C THR A 15 11.28 -5.65 -10.42
N ALA A 16 12.13 -4.63 -10.48
CA ALA A 16 12.12 -3.65 -11.57
C ALA A 16 12.21 -4.29 -12.97
N ARG A 17 12.78 -5.51 -13.08
CA ARG A 17 12.84 -6.26 -14.34
C ARG A 17 11.45 -6.63 -14.84
N GLU A 18 10.55 -7.08 -13.97
CA GLU A 18 9.17 -7.43 -14.33
C GLU A 18 8.39 -6.18 -14.74
N LEU A 19 8.57 -5.07 -14.03
CA LEU A 19 7.95 -3.78 -14.41
C LEU A 19 8.38 -3.36 -15.83
N ALA A 20 9.67 -3.42 -16.12
CA ALA A 20 10.21 -3.14 -17.44
C ALA A 20 9.69 -4.13 -18.51
N ALA A 21 9.59 -5.42 -18.16
CA ALA A 21 9.09 -6.46 -19.06
C ALA A 21 7.61 -6.29 -19.40
N TYR A 22 6.81 -5.65 -18.55
CA TYR A 22 5.40 -5.36 -18.78
C TYR A 22 5.12 -3.87 -19.10
N ASN A 23 6.13 -3.12 -19.55
CA ASN A 23 5.98 -1.70 -19.95
C ASN A 23 5.33 -0.83 -18.86
N ILE A 24 5.64 -1.12 -17.60
CA ILE A 24 5.18 -0.37 -16.44
C ILE A 24 6.27 0.64 -16.06
N THR A 25 5.86 1.89 -15.85
CA THR A 25 6.76 2.97 -15.43
C THR A 25 6.18 3.67 -14.22
N ILE A 26 7.03 3.98 -13.25
CA ILE A 26 6.65 4.82 -12.11
C ILE A 26 6.90 6.28 -12.45
N VAL A 27 5.92 7.12 -12.15
CA VAL A 27 5.94 8.56 -12.34
C VAL A 27 5.82 9.22 -10.98
N SER A 28 6.93 9.78 -10.49
CA SER A 28 6.92 10.60 -9.28
C SER A 28 6.08 11.85 -9.49
N GLN A 29 5.24 12.16 -8.51
CA GLN A 29 4.37 13.32 -8.48
C GLN A 29 4.70 14.21 -7.28
N THR A 30 4.48 15.49 -7.45
CA THR A 30 4.41 16.46 -6.34
C THR A 30 3.14 16.23 -5.50
N LYS A 31 3.10 16.84 -4.32
CA LYS A 31 1.92 16.80 -3.43
C LYS A 31 0.66 17.26 -4.16
N ASN A 32 0.74 18.38 -4.88
CA ASN A 32 -0.36 18.91 -5.68
C ASN A 32 -0.81 17.97 -6.81
N GLU A 33 0.12 17.44 -7.59
CA GLU A 33 -0.22 16.52 -8.69
C GLU A 33 -0.87 15.22 -8.19
N PHE A 34 -0.47 14.76 -7.00
CA PHE A 34 -0.98 13.52 -6.42
C PHE A 34 -2.30 13.72 -5.67
N PHE A 35 -2.40 14.71 -4.78
CA PHE A 35 -3.60 14.92 -3.95
C PHE A 35 -4.60 15.92 -4.55
N GLY A 36 -4.21 16.68 -5.57
CA GLY A 36 -5.00 17.79 -6.11
C GLY A 36 -4.90 19.07 -5.30
N THR A 37 -4.05 19.09 -4.25
CA THR A 37 -3.83 20.23 -3.36
C THR A 37 -2.43 20.17 -2.74
N ASN A 38 -1.82 21.32 -2.43
CA ASN A 38 -0.62 21.40 -1.60
C ASN A 38 -0.95 21.45 -0.09
N GLU A 39 -2.17 21.85 0.24
CA GLU A 39 -2.65 21.97 1.61
C GLU A 39 -3.50 20.75 1.92
N LEU A 40 -2.88 19.78 2.59
CA LEU A 40 -3.61 18.64 3.12
C LEU A 40 -4.38 19.10 4.36
N PRO A 41 -5.63 18.66 4.55
CA PRO A 41 -6.35 18.97 5.77
C PRO A 41 -5.58 18.46 6.98
N ALA A 42 -5.75 19.14 8.12
CA ALA A 42 -5.42 18.53 9.39
C ALA A 42 -6.15 17.16 9.47
N PRO A 43 -5.54 16.14 10.08
CA PRO A 43 -6.25 14.86 10.21
C PRO A 43 -7.58 15.12 10.95
N GLY A 44 -8.66 14.43 10.55
CA GLY A 44 -10.07 14.74 10.92
C GLY A 44 -10.39 14.77 12.42
N PRO A 45 -11.58 14.35 12.91
CA PRO A 45 -11.78 14.21 14.35
C PRO A 45 -10.80 13.15 14.88
N LEU A 46 -9.65 13.61 15.37
CA LEU A 46 -8.58 12.77 15.84
C LEU A 46 -9.07 12.05 17.09
N THR A 47 -9.00 10.73 17.07
CA THR A 47 -9.15 9.96 18.32
C THR A 47 -8.08 10.42 19.30
N ARG A 48 -8.38 10.35 20.60
CA ARG A 48 -7.41 10.70 21.66
C ARG A 48 -6.06 10.01 21.46
N SER A 49 -6.07 8.75 21.01
CA SER A 49 -4.87 7.99 20.70
C SER A 49 -4.05 8.54 19.54
N LEU A 50 -4.69 9.08 18.49
CA LEU A 50 -3.95 9.70 17.38
C LEU A 50 -3.39 11.07 17.76
N VAL A 51 -4.10 11.85 18.58
CA VAL A 51 -3.54 13.10 19.14
C VAL A 51 -2.29 12.77 19.96
N ALA A 52 -2.42 11.85 20.92
CA ALA A 52 -1.29 11.42 21.75
C ALA A 52 -0.12 10.88 20.94
N PHE A 53 -0.40 10.12 19.88
CA PHE A 53 0.63 9.61 18.97
C PHE A 53 1.43 10.72 18.27
N MET A 54 0.80 11.85 17.95
CA MET A 54 1.46 12.98 17.30
C MET A 54 2.14 13.94 18.29
N THR A 55 1.76 13.92 19.57
CA THR A 55 2.28 14.89 20.56
C THR A 55 3.22 14.29 21.60
N ASN A 56 3.20 12.96 21.81
CA ASN A 56 4.03 12.29 22.80
C ASN A 56 5.16 11.50 22.13
N ASP A 57 6.40 11.82 22.47
CA ASP A 57 7.60 11.18 21.95
C ASP A 57 7.93 9.86 22.66
N ASP A 58 7.55 9.73 23.93
CA ASP A 58 7.70 8.53 24.75
C ASP A 58 6.34 7.90 25.15
N ARG A 59 6.23 6.58 24.99
CA ARG A 59 5.06 5.79 25.43
C ARG A 59 4.82 5.86 26.94
N ALA A 60 5.84 6.13 27.76
CA ALA A 60 5.69 6.33 29.20
C ALA A 60 4.77 7.52 29.54
N ASN A 61 4.66 8.49 28.63
CA ASN A 61 3.82 9.67 28.77
C ASN A 61 2.43 9.48 28.11
N ALA A 62 2.09 8.27 27.69
CA ALA A 62 0.81 8.00 27.04
C ALA A 62 -0.37 8.24 28.01
N PRO A 63 -1.43 8.97 27.59
CA PRO A 63 -2.55 9.34 28.46
C PRO A 63 -3.56 8.20 28.71
N ASP A 64 -3.46 7.10 27.96
CA ASP A 64 -4.31 5.92 28.05
C ASP A 64 -3.64 4.69 27.39
N ASP A 65 -4.19 3.51 27.66
CA ASP A 65 -3.69 2.22 27.14
C ASP A 65 -3.65 2.17 25.61
N GLU A 66 -4.61 2.81 24.94
CA GLU A 66 -4.71 2.80 23.48
C GLU A 66 -3.57 3.59 22.84
N SER A 67 -3.28 4.78 23.39
CA SER A 67 -2.14 5.62 23.03
C SER A 67 -0.83 4.90 23.31
N TRP A 68 -0.73 4.25 24.48
CA TRP A 68 0.45 3.47 24.86
C TRP A 68 0.71 2.34 23.87
N ARG A 69 -0.33 1.57 23.50
CA ARG A 69 -0.20 0.46 22.55
C ARG A 69 0.26 0.93 21.18
N LEU A 70 -0.31 2.02 20.64
CA LEU A 70 0.10 2.53 19.34
C LEU A 70 1.56 2.99 19.32
N LEU A 71 2.00 3.71 20.35
CA LEU A 71 3.41 4.10 20.51
C LEU A 71 4.32 2.88 20.70
N HIS A 72 3.87 1.87 21.44
CA HIS A 72 4.63 0.64 21.61
C HIS A 72 4.80 -0.13 20.29
N TYR A 73 3.76 -0.21 19.46
CA TYR A 73 3.89 -0.78 18.11
C TYR A 73 4.87 0.02 17.24
N LEU A 74 4.87 1.36 17.34
CA LEU A 74 5.85 2.20 16.65
C LEU A 74 7.28 1.86 17.10
N ASP A 75 7.51 1.74 18.41
CA ASP A 75 8.83 1.39 18.95
C ASP A 75 9.31 0.04 18.42
N LEU A 76 8.44 -0.96 18.38
CA LEU A 76 8.75 -2.28 17.84
C LEU A 76 9.07 -2.22 16.34
N ALA A 77 8.34 -1.41 15.56
CA ALA A 77 8.60 -1.23 14.13
C ALA A 77 9.88 -0.45 13.84
N LEU A 78 10.33 0.39 14.78
CA LEU A 78 11.60 1.13 14.70
C LEU A 78 12.80 0.33 15.24
N ASP A 79 12.58 -0.77 15.96
CA ASP A 79 13.65 -1.60 16.53
C ASP A 79 14.23 -2.56 15.46
N PRO A 80 15.52 -2.45 15.11
CA PRO A 80 16.16 -3.36 14.17
C PRO A 80 16.31 -4.81 14.70
N LYS A 81 16.02 -5.11 15.96
CA LYS A 81 16.17 -6.46 16.54
C LYS A 81 14.85 -7.21 16.74
N ALA A 82 13.72 -6.51 16.82
CA ALA A 82 12.40 -7.13 16.89
C ALA A 82 12.06 -7.77 15.53
N GLY A 83 11.35 -8.91 15.49
CA GLY A 83 10.99 -9.65 14.26
C GLY A 83 10.38 -8.74 13.18
N GLN A 84 11.24 -8.22 12.31
CA GLN A 84 11.10 -6.85 11.80
C GLN A 84 9.88 -6.63 10.91
N GLU A 85 9.56 -7.62 10.10
CA GLU A 85 8.46 -7.54 9.14
C GLU A 85 7.11 -7.66 9.88
N ALA A 86 6.99 -8.57 10.85
CA ALA A 86 5.79 -8.70 11.67
C ALA A 86 5.54 -7.47 12.55
N ALA A 87 6.59 -6.83 13.06
CA ALA A 87 6.46 -5.58 13.82
C ALA A 87 5.95 -4.43 12.93
N ALA A 88 6.53 -4.27 11.73
CA ALA A 88 6.06 -3.29 10.75
C ALA A 88 4.62 -3.55 10.30
N ASP A 89 4.25 -4.82 10.09
CA ASP A 89 2.88 -5.23 9.77
C ASP A 89 1.88 -4.87 10.86
N ASN A 90 2.17 -5.25 12.10
CA ASN A 90 1.28 -4.98 13.22
C ASN A 90 1.12 -3.47 13.45
N PHE A 91 2.22 -2.71 13.39
CA PHE A 91 2.17 -1.26 13.49
C PHE A 91 1.31 -0.65 12.39
N THR A 92 1.54 -1.02 11.13
CA THR A 92 0.82 -0.47 9.99
C THR A 92 -0.66 -0.81 10.05
N ALA A 93 -1.01 -2.06 10.37
CA ALA A 93 -2.41 -2.48 10.51
C ALA A 93 -3.13 -1.67 11.60
N LYS A 94 -2.50 -1.52 12.78
CA LYS A 94 -3.04 -0.71 13.87
C LYS A 94 -3.13 0.77 13.54
N LEU A 95 -2.17 1.33 12.82
CA LEU A 95 -2.23 2.71 12.38
C LEU A 95 -3.42 2.95 11.43
N LEU A 96 -3.64 2.06 10.47
CA LEU A 96 -4.77 2.14 9.54
C LEU A 96 -6.12 1.99 10.26
N GLU A 97 -6.24 1.08 11.22
CA GLU A 97 -7.43 0.96 12.08
C GLU A 97 -7.69 2.24 12.88
N LYS A 98 -6.67 2.86 13.48
CA LYS A 98 -6.81 4.12 14.24
C LYS A 98 -7.20 5.29 13.35
N LEU A 99 -6.75 5.26 12.10
CA LEU A 99 -7.19 6.14 11.04
C LEU A 99 -8.54 5.75 10.44
N ALA A 100 -9.29 4.79 10.98
CA ALA A 100 -10.60 4.41 10.45
C ALA A 100 -10.59 4.03 8.95
N TYR A 101 -9.51 3.44 8.45
CA TYR A 101 -9.51 2.82 7.11
C TYR A 101 -10.51 1.64 7.02
N ASN A 102 -10.83 1.04 8.17
CA ASN A 102 -11.92 0.09 8.38
C ASN A 102 -13.29 0.77 8.65
N GLY A 103 -13.43 2.07 8.39
CA GLY A 103 -14.71 2.77 8.55
C GLY A 103 -15.78 2.23 7.58
N GLY A 104 -17.04 2.24 8.03
CA GLY A 104 -18.16 1.66 7.27
C GLY A 104 -18.18 0.13 7.33
N ARG A 105 -18.47 -0.54 6.21
CA ARG A 105 -18.44 -2.01 6.08
C ARG A 105 -17.13 -2.49 5.47
N ARG A 106 -16.01 -2.05 6.05
CA ARG A 106 -14.65 -2.37 5.59
C ARG A 106 -13.86 -3.00 6.71
N ILE A 107 -12.89 -3.81 6.35
CA ILE A 107 -11.94 -4.40 7.30
C ILE A 107 -10.51 -4.13 6.85
N VAL A 108 -9.59 -4.02 7.81
CA VAL A 108 -8.16 -4.14 7.59
C VAL A 108 -7.82 -5.62 7.74
N PHE A 109 -7.32 -6.24 6.67
CA PHE A 109 -7.04 -7.68 6.61
C PHE A 109 -5.57 -7.93 6.32
N MET A 110 -4.94 -8.83 7.07
CA MET A 110 -3.50 -9.10 6.98
C MET A 110 -3.20 -10.38 6.18
N ARG A 111 -2.05 -10.39 5.50
CA ARG A 111 -1.46 -11.56 4.83
C ARG A 111 -2.43 -12.27 3.86
N ARG A 112 -3.15 -11.49 3.06
CA ARG A 112 -4.12 -12.04 2.09
C ARG A 112 -3.38 -12.62 0.89
N ALA A 113 -3.48 -13.93 0.69
CA ALA A 113 -3.06 -14.57 -0.55
C ALA A 113 -4.04 -14.20 -1.69
N LEU A 114 -3.47 -13.81 -2.82
CA LEU A 114 -4.15 -13.42 -4.05
C LEU A 114 -3.74 -14.38 -5.16
N PRO A 115 -4.68 -15.10 -5.79
CA PRO A 115 -4.38 -15.90 -6.96
C PRO A 115 -3.76 -15.02 -8.05
N PHE A 116 -2.60 -15.43 -8.57
CA PHE A 116 -1.86 -14.63 -9.53
C PHE A 116 -1.47 -15.48 -10.73
N LEU A 117 -2.19 -15.31 -11.84
CA LEU A 117 -1.90 -15.99 -13.09
C LEU A 117 -0.87 -15.18 -13.89
N THR A 118 0.29 -15.76 -14.16
CA THR A 118 1.36 -15.12 -14.93
C THR A 118 1.99 -16.12 -15.90
N CYS A 119 2.19 -15.69 -17.15
CA CYS A 119 2.73 -16.54 -18.21
C CYS A 119 2.06 -17.94 -18.32
N GLY A 120 0.74 -18.00 -18.13
CA GLY A 120 -0.07 -19.23 -18.18
C GLY A 120 0.02 -20.12 -16.94
N VAL A 121 0.80 -19.73 -15.93
CA VAL A 121 1.01 -20.52 -14.71
C VAL A 121 0.34 -19.85 -13.52
N THR A 122 -0.48 -20.62 -12.80
CA THR A 122 -1.05 -20.17 -11.53
C THR A 122 0.06 -20.06 -10.49
N SER A 123 0.25 -18.85 -9.98
CA SER A 123 1.14 -18.51 -8.89
C SER A 123 0.35 -17.77 -7.80
N SER A 124 1.05 -17.12 -6.88
CA SER A 124 0.47 -16.34 -5.81
C SER A 124 1.12 -14.96 -5.73
N ALA A 125 0.36 -13.97 -5.31
CA ALA A 125 0.86 -12.75 -4.69
C ALA A 125 0.28 -12.71 -3.27
N GLN A 126 0.99 -12.12 -2.31
CA GLN A 126 0.49 -12.01 -0.96
C GLN A 126 0.74 -10.61 -0.43
N THR A 127 -0.34 -9.86 -0.27
CA THR A 127 -0.27 -8.52 0.32
C THR A 127 -0.14 -8.63 1.83
N ASP A 128 0.74 -7.83 2.42
CA ASP A 128 0.93 -7.84 3.87
C ASP A 128 -0.31 -7.33 4.60
N ILE A 129 -0.92 -6.27 4.07
CA ILE A 129 -2.17 -5.70 4.58
C ILE A 129 -3.01 -5.21 3.41
N CYS A 130 -4.32 -5.41 3.46
CA CYS A 130 -5.26 -4.79 2.54
C CYS A 130 -6.47 -4.22 3.27
N VAL A 131 -7.13 -3.25 2.66
CA VAL A 131 -8.48 -2.83 3.05
C VAL A 131 -9.45 -3.38 2.05
N MET A 132 -10.52 -4.00 2.52
CA MET A 132 -11.53 -4.61 1.68
C MET A 132 -12.92 -4.44 2.29
N ASP A 133 -13.93 -4.48 1.43
CA ASP A 133 -15.33 -4.72 1.82
C ASP A 133 -15.72 -6.17 1.51
N ASP A 134 -17.01 -6.49 1.61
CA ASP A 134 -17.55 -7.83 1.35
C ASP A 134 -17.21 -8.37 -0.06
N ASN A 135 -16.95 -7.50 -1.03
CA ASN A 135 -16.89 -7.85 -2.44
C ASN A 135 -15.54 -7.56 -3.11
N LYS A 136 -14.79 -6.57 -2.63
CA LYS A 136 -13.60 -6.08 -3.34
C LYS A 136 -12.48 -5.65 -2.40
N ILE A 137 -11.26 -5.83 -2.89
CA ILE A 137 -10.07 -5.17 -2.35
C ILE A 137 -10.08 -3.71 -2.80
N LEU A 138 -9.86 -2.80 -1.85
CA LEU A 138 -9.91 -1.35 -2.03
C LEU A 138 -8.53 -0.71 -1.88
N LEU A 139 -7.68 -1.22 -0.99
CA LEU A 139 -6.32 -0.73 -0.74
C LEU A 139 -5.39 -1.92 -0.59
N LEU A 140 -4.17 -1.77 -1.11
CA LEU A 140 -3.07 -2.71 -0.91
C LEU A 140 -1.94 -2.02 -0.15
N VAL A 141 -1.33 -2.73 0.79
CA VAL A 141 -0.22 -2.22 1.58
C VAL A 141 0.85 -3.29 1.68
N GLN A 142 2.04 -2.95 1.21
CA GLN A 142 3.21 -3.81 1.27
C GLN A 142 4.25 -3.24 2.23
N ASN A 143 4.63 -3.99 3.26
CA ASN A 143 5.63 -3.56 4.21
C ASN A 143 6.99 -4.16 3.88
N LYS A 144 8.04 -3.44 4.25
CA LYS A 144 9.41 -3.90 4.30
C LYS A 144 10.05 -3.33 5.54
N SER A 145 10.84 -4.15 6.23
CA SER A 145 11.63 -3.65 7.35
C SER A 145 12.71 -2.67 6.88
N LEU A 146 13.25 -1.88 7.81
CA LEU A 146 14.36 -0.96 7.54
C LEU A 146 15.62 -1.66 7.01
N LEU A 147 15.81 -2.95 7.32
CA LEU A 147 16.97 -3.73 6.86
C LEU A 147 16.68 -4.55 5.58
N SER A 148 15.46 -4.49 5.05
CA SER A 148 15.13 -5.24 3.85
C SER A 148 15.81 -4.64 2.63
N PHE A 149 16.48 -5.48 1.86
CA PHE A 149 17.06 -5.10 0.56
C PHE A 149 16.06 -5.24 -0.60
N LYS A 150 14.85 -5.74 -0.34
CA LYS A 150 13.82 -5.90 -1.36
C LYS A 150 13.07 -4.59 -1.53
N ASP A 151 13.05 -4.08 -2.75
CA ASP A 151 12.18 -2.98 -3.15
C ASP A 151 10.70 -3.44 -3.09
N PRO A 152 9.84 -2.83 -2.27
CA PRO A 152 8.42 -3.19 -2.22
C PRO A 152 7.62 -2.77 -3.45
N GLU A 153 8.12 -1.83 -4.25
CA GLU A 153 7.37 -1.18 -5.30
C GLU A 153 6.93 -2.16 -6.43
N PRO A 154 7.79 -3.04 -6.97
CA PRO A 154 7.35 -4.04 -7.94
C PRO A 154 6.34 -5.03 -7.37
N GLN A 155 6.48 -5.40 -6.10
CA GLN A 155 5.59 -6.35 -5.43
C GLN A 155 4.18 -5.78 -5.27
N VAL A 156 4.03 -4.55 -4.76
CA VAL A 156 2.69 -3.95 -4.58
C VAL A 156 1.97 -3.73 -5.91
N ILE A 157 2.72 -3.51 -7.00
CA ILE A 157 2.15 -3.43 -8.36
C ILE A 157 1.67 -4.80 -8.83
N ALA A 158 2.42 -5.87 -8.58
CA ALA A 158 1.98 -7.24 -8.87
C ALA A 158 0.70 -7.60 -8.09
N GLU A 159 0.63 -7.20 -6.81
CA GLU A 159 -0.55 -7.37 -5.97
C GLU A 159 -1.77 -6.62 -6.52
N ALA A 160 -1.60 -5.41 -7.04
CA ALA A 160 -2.69 -4.67 -7.68
C ALA A 160 -3.23 -5.38 -8.93
N ILE A 161 -2.34 -6.02 -9.71
CA ILE A 161 -2.74 -6.81 -10.88
C ILE A 161 -3.49 -8.08 -10.45
N ALA A 162 -3.03 -8.75 -9.38
CA ALA A 162 -3.75 -9.88 -8.80
C ALA A 162 -5.12 -9.48 -8.23
N ALA A 163 -5.19 -8.35 -7.51
CA ALA A 163 -6.42 -7.80 -6.95
C ALA A 163 -7.42 -7.40 -8.05
N TYR A 164 -6.95 -6.86 -9.18
CA TYR A 164 -7.79 -6.59 -10.35
C TYR A 164 -8.49 -7.87 -10.85
N ALA A 165 -7.71 -8.95 -11.06
CA ALA A 165 -8.26 -10.22 -11.53
C ALA A 165 -9.24 -10.82 -10.51
N MET A 166 -8.91 -10.77 -9.22
CA MET A 166 -9.78 -11.27 -8.15
C MET A 166 -11.09 -10.47 -8.03
N ASN A 167 -11.02 -9.14 -8.02
CA ASN A 167 -12.20 -8.28 -7.94
C ASN A 167 -13.13 -8.51 -9.15
N ASN A 168 -12.58 -8.63 -10.37
CA ASN A 168 -13.37 -8.93 -11.55
C ASN A 168 -13.98 -10.35 -11.52
N LYS A 169 -13.27 -11.34 -10.97
CA LYS A 169 -13.83 -12.68 -10.74
C LYS A 169 -15.04 -12.65 -9.81
N VAL A 170 -14.95 -11.95 -8.67
CA VAL A 170 -16.07 -11.79 -7.74
C VAL A 170 -17.26 -11.09 -8.41
N ARG A 171 -16.99 -10.04 -9.20
CA ARG A 171 -18.03 -9.35 -9.97
C ARG A 171 -18.80 -10.28 -10.89
N GLN A 172 -18.10 -11.12 -11.65
CA GLN A 172 -18.73 -12.03 -12.60
C GLN A 172 -19.41 -13.21 -11.90
N ASP A 173 -18.68 -13.91 -11.03
CA ASP A 173 -19.10 -15.19 -10.47
C ASP A 173 -20.13 -15.04 -9.34
N SER A 174 -20.00 -14.00 -8.50
CA SER A 174 -20.82 -13.83 -7.30
C SER A 174 -21.88 -12.74 -7.44
N LEU A 175 -21.62 -11.71 -8.25
CA LEU A 175 -22.53 -10.56 -8.39
C LEU A 175 -23.27 -10.52 -9.75
N GLY A 176 -22.90 -11.37 -10.72
CA GLY A 176 -23.48 -11.35 -12.06
C GLY A 176 -23.23 -10.04 -12.81
N LEU A 177 -22.20 -9.29 -12.44
CA LEU A 177 -21.83 -8.01 -13.03
C LEU A 177 -20.72 -8.18 -14.07
N PRO A 178 -20.70 -7.35 -15.14
CA PRO A 178 -19.62 -7.38 -16.10
C PRO A 178 -18.28 -7.00 -15.46
N PRO A 179 -17.15 -7.56 -15.93
CA PRO A 179 -15.84 -7.15 -15.46
C PRO A 179 -15.58 -5.68 -15.82
N LEU A 180 -14.91 -4.96 -14.94
CA LEU A 180 -14.45 -3.59 -15.23
C LEU A 180 -13.26 -3.66 -16.19
N ALA A 181 -13.22 -2.76 -17.17
CA ALA A 181 -12.10 -2.65 -18.11
C ALA A 181 -10.82 -2.10 -17.47
N SER A 182 -10.95 -1.36 -16.37
CA SER A 182 -9.85 -0.83 -15.58
C SER A 182 -10.26 -0.57 -14.13
N ILE A 183 -9.32 -0.71 -13.21
CA ILE A 183 -9.47 -0.32 -11.79
C ILE A 183 -8.22 0.44 -11.36
N THR A 184 -8.39 1.57 -10.69
CA THR A 184 -7.29 2.28 -10.03
C THR A 184 -7.27 1.92 -8.56
N PHE A 185 -6.23 1.21 -8.14
CA PHE A 185 -6.00 0.88 -6.74
C PHE A 185 -5.15 1.97 -6.08
N PRO A 186 -5.60 2.58 -4.98
CA PRO A 186 -4.65 3.17 -4.04
C PRO A 186 -3.78 2.06 -3.48
N ALA A 187 -2.49 2.34 -3.31
CA ALA A 187 -1.57 1.43 -2.62
C ALA A 187 -0.57 2.21 -1.78
N ILE A 188 -0.07 1.56 -0.73
CA ILE A 188 0.98 2.09 0.15
C ILE A 188 2.12 1.09 0.19
N THR A 189 3.36 1.54 0.10
CA THR A 189 4.50 0.75 0.58
C THR A 189 5.03 1.37 1.85
N MET A 190 5.23 0.59 2.91
CA MET A 190 5.92 1.05 4.11
C MET A 190 7.34 0.51 4.12
N VAL A 191 8.33 1.40 4.20
CA VAL A 191 9.72 1.00 4.48
C VAL A 191 10.08 1.47 5.88
N GLY A 192 10.16 0.52 6.81
CA GLY A 192 10.11 0.80 8.24
C GLY A 192 8.79 1.47 8.60
N THR A 193 8.84 2.75 8.97
CA THR A 193 7.66 3.56 9.33
C THR A 193 7.37 4.67 8.33
N ASN A 194 8.02 4.65 7.16
CA ASN A 194 7.79 5.63 6.10
C ASN A 194 6.79 5.10 5.05
N PRO A 195 5.61 5.73 4.88
CA PRO A 195 4.72 5.42 3.79
C PRO A 195 5.15 6.10 2.48
N TYR A 196 4.98 5.37 1.38
CA TYR A 196 5.01 5.88 0.02
C TYR A 196 3.67 5.56 -0.62
N PHE A 197 3.12 6.49 -1.38
CA PHE A 197 1.74 6.43 -1.86
C PHE A 197 1.70 6.21 -3.36
N TYR A 198 0.79 5.34 -3.80
CA TYR A 198 0.66 4.99 -5.21
C TYR A 198 -0.79 5.03 -5.67
N LYS A 199 -0.98 5.39 -6.95
CA LYS A 199 -2.20 5.09 -7.70
C LYS A 199 -1.83 4.17 -8.85
N ILE A 200 -2.34 2.94 -8.79
CA ILE A 200 -2.00 1.87 -9.72
C ILE A 200 -3.23 1.57 -10.56
N THR A 201 -3.26 2.08 -11.79
CA THR A 201 -4.34 1.79 -12.74
C THR A 201 -4.03 0.51 -13.49
N VAL A 202 -4.75 -0.55 -13.17
CA VAL A 202 -4.67 -1.84 -13.86
C VAL A 202 -5.77 -1.90 -14.90
N THR A 203 -5.40 -2.15 -16.16
CA THR A 203 -6.33 -2.34 -17.28
C THR A 203 -6.48 -3.82 -17.62
N ALA A 204 -7.55 -4.15 -18.35
CA ALA A 204 -7.73 -5.48 -18.92
C ALA A 204 -6.55 -5.89 -19.82
N GLU A 205 -6.00 -4.96 -20.61
CA GLU A 205 -4.83 -5.21 -21.46
C GLU A 205 -3.61 -5.59 -20.61
N LEU A 206 -3.30 -4.82 -19.56
CA LEU A 206 -2.16 -5.13 -18.68
C LEU A 206 -2.34 -6.49 -18.00
N SER A 207 -3.52 -6.75 -17.44
CA SER A 207 -3.83 -8.02 -16.78
C SER A 207 -3.68 -9.19 -17.76
N ALA A 208 -4.22 -9.07 -18.98
CA ALA A 208 -4.11 -10.11 -20.00
C ALA A 208 -2.66 -10.33 -20.44
N ALA A 209 -1.88 -9.26 -20.62
CA ALA A 209 -0.48 -9.33 -20.99
C ALA A 209 0.35 -10.07 -19.93
N VAL A 210 0.12 -9.80 -18.64
CA VAL A 210 0.78 -10.53 -17.53
C VAL A 210 0.38 -11.99 -17.52
N GLN A 211 -0.92 -12.28 -17.62
CA GLN A 211 -1.43 -13.65 -17.65
C GLN A 211 -0.86 -14.47 -18.80
N GLN A 212 -0.69 -13.85 -19.98
CA GLN A 212 -0.21 -14.53 -21.18
C GLN A 212 1.32 -14.44 -21.36
N GLY A 213 2.02 -13.70 -20.49
CA GLY A 213 3.46 -13.49 -20.61
C GLY A 213 3.85 -12.67 -21.86
N MET A 214 3.02 -11.70 -22.25
CA MET A 214 3.22 -10.85 -23.42
C MET A 214 3.66 -9.44 -23.04
N TYR A 215 4.27 -8.73 -23.97
CA TYR A 215 4.54 -7.30 -23.83
C TYR A 215 3.27 -6.50 -24.14
N PRO A 216 2.73 -5.70 -23.21
CA PRO A 216 1.60 -4.84 -23.52
C PRO A 216 2.04 -3.68 -24.41
N THR A 217 1.19 -3.32 -25.37
CA THR A 217 1.49 -2.22 -26.30
C THR A 217 1.29 -0.88 -25.59
N ALA A 218 0.21 -0.77 -24.81
CA ALA A 218 -0.01 0.39 -23.96
C ALA A 218 0.99 0.41 -22.80
N LYS A 219 1.62 1.57 -22.58
CA LYS A 219 2.45 1.81 -21.40
C LYS A 219 1.56 2.05 -20.19
N THR A 220 1.83 1.35 -19.10
CA THR A 220 1.17 1.60 -17.82
C THR A 220 1.99 2.61 -17.01
N LYS A 221 1.34 3.68 -16.55
CA LYS A 221 1.94 4.66 -15.64
C LYS A 221 1.39 4.44 -14.23
N VAL A 222 2.28 4.15 -13.30
CA VAL A 222 1.98 4.12 -11.87
C VAL A 222 2.37 5.47 -11.28
N LEU A 223 1.42 6.15 -10.65
CA LEU A 223 1.68 7.45 -10.04
C LEU A 223 2.19 7.23 -8.61
N LYS A 224 3.29 7.88 -8.24
CA LYS A 224 3.92 7.76 -6.91
C LYS A 224 4.06 9.11 -6.25
N TYR A 225 3.75 9.19 -4.96
CA TYR A 225 4.08 10.33 -4.12
C TYR A 225 4.92 9.89 -2.93
N VAL A 226 5.99 10.66 -2.67
CA VAL A 226 6.88 10.49 -1.52
C VAL A 226 6.71 11.71 -0.62
N PRO A 227 6.28 11.55 0.64
CA PRO A 227 6.13 12.67 1.55
C PRO A 227 7.43 13.46 1.74
N VAL A 228 7.34 14.79 1.68
CA VAL A 228 8.42 15.69 2.06
C VAL A 228 8.34 15.90 3.57
N LEU A 229 9.33 15.39 4.31
CA LEU A 229 9.30 15.37 5.77
C LEU A 229 10.09 16.55 6.38
N PRO A 230 9.63 17.13 7.52
CA PRO A 230 10.36 18.17 8.24
C PRO A 230 11.76 17.73 8.73
N ARG A 231 11.91 16.44 9.09
CA ARG A 231 13.19 15.81 9.43
C ARG A 231 13.59 14.78 8.40
N ARG A 232 14.85 14.31 8.49
CA ARG A 232 15.44 13.31 7.60
C ARG A 232 14.55 12.08 7.47
N HIS A 233 14.36 11.62 6.23
CA HIS A 233 13.50 10.49 5.89
C HIS A 233 13.93 9.17 6.57
N SER A 234 15.22 9.00 6.86
CA SER A 234 15.74 7.84 7.60
C SER A 234 15.21 7.71 9.04
N LEU A 235 14.64 8.78 9.60
CA LEU A 235 14.07 8.77 10.95
C LEU A 235 12.61 8.31 10.98
N GLY A 236 11.95 8.21 9.83
CA GLY A 236 10.56 7.77 9.75
C GLY A 236 9.63 8.55 10.66
N MET A 237 8.75 7.81 11.34
CA MET A 237 7.82 8.35 12.35
C MET A 237 8.47 8.57 13.73
N ARG A 238 9.80 8.51 13.90
CA ARG A 238 10.42 8.79 15.21
C ARG A 238 10.16 10.24 15.66
N PRO A 239 10.43 11.29 14.84
CA PRO A 239 10.17 12.68 15.23
C PRO A 239 8.68 13.03 15.14
N LEU A 240 8.16 13.78 16.13
CA LEU A 240 6.74 14.17 16.19
C LEU A 240 6.27 14.94 14.95
N GLU A 241 7.07 15.89 14.50
CA GLU A 241 6.84 16.68 13.27
C GLU A 241 6.74 15.81 12.00
N ASN A 242 7.49 14.70 11.91
CA ASN A 242 7.31 13.74 10.82
C ASN A 242 5.99 13.00 10.95
N ARG A 243 5.58 12.62 12.17
CA ARG A 243 4.28 11.97 12.40
C ARG A 243 3.16 12.87 11.90
N VAL A 244 3.15 14.15 12.26
CA VAL A 244 2.10 15.10 11.82
C VAL A 244 1.95 15.11 10.29
N GLU A 245 3.04 15.32 9.54
CA GLU A 245 3.00 15.34 8.07
C GLU A 245 2.52 13.99 7.48
N LEU A 246 3.01 12.88 8.03
CA LEU A 246 2.63 11.54 7.58
C LEU A 246 1.18 11.20 7.92
N MET A 247 0.66 11.65 9.05
CA MET A 247 -0.75 11.51 9.43
C MET A 247 -1.65 12.32 8.49
N MET A 248 -1.25 13.53 8.10
CA MET A 248 -1.99 14.32 7.10
C MET A 248 -2.01 13.63 5.73
N CYS A 249 -0.88 13.07 5.31
CA CYS A 249 -0.81 12.28 4.07
C CYS A 249 -1.71 11.04 4.13
N LEU A 250 -1.63 10.26 5.20
CA LEU A 250 -2.45 9.06 5.39
C LEU A 250 -3.94 9.39 5.52
N GLU A 251 -4.32 10.50 6.17
CA GLU A 251 -5.71 10.94 6.23
C GLU A 251 -6.23 11.29 4.83
N SER A 252 -5.49 12.15 4.13
CA SER A 252 -5.87 12.63 2.80
C SER A 252 -5.94 11.50 1.78
N PHE A 253 -5.12 10.46 1.95
CA PHE A 253 -5.08 9.31 1.06
C PHE A 253 -6.38 8.49 1.06
N LYS A 254 -7.19 8.58 2.14
CA LYS A 254 -8.48 7.90 2.21
C LYS A 254 -9.45 8.30 1.11
N GLN A 255 -9.31 9.50 0.54
CA GLN A 255 -10.17 9.97 -0.56
C GLN A 255 -10.11 9.04 -1.79
N PHE A 256 -9.06 8.23 -1.92
CA PHE A 256 -8.89 7.27 -3.01
C PHE A 256 -9.45 5.88 -2.69
N LEU A 257 -9.90 5.62 -1.46
CA LEU A 257 -10.66 4.42 -1.12
C LEU A 257 -12.05 4.59 -1.72
N GLY A 258 -12.24 4.04 -2.93
CA GLY A 258 -13.48 4.17 -3.69
C GLY A 258 -14.71 3.97 -2.80
N ASN A 259 -15.73 4.82 -3.01
CA ASN A 259 -17.01 4.68 -2.33
C ASN A 259 -17.61 3.28 -2.52
#